data_AF-A0A2I1HX91-F1
#
_entry.id   AF-A0A2I1HX91-F1
#
_cell.length_a   1.000
_cell.length_b   1.000
_cell.length_c   1.000
_cell.angle_alpha   90.00
_cell.angle_beta   90.00
_cell.angle_gamma   90.00
#
_symmetry.space_group_name_H-M   'P 1'
#
loop_
_entity.id
_entity.type
_entity.pdbx_description
1 polymer ?
#
loop_
_entity_poly.entity_id
_entity_poly.type
_entity_poly.pdbx_seq_one_letter_code
_entity_poly.pdbx_strand_id
1 'polypeptide(L)'
;MSVIKMICEHYIFDEEDNLLVEEKETGEKLLGNKELLTYRYIIEDDELDRRFIELEEWLKEEKIVTIEFITQNTMKYFKKILHMEESIADKENRDTVENFQKNIKYQWWHEKYQEPWRNNDLTDKIIEKIVKENGFVRNHSDVEELEFGR
;
A
#
# COMPACT_ATOMS: atom_id res chain seq x y z
N MET A 1 -7.52 -5.59 3.36
CA MET A 1 -8.70 -6.50 3.31
C MET A 1 -8.52 -7.69 2.34
N SER A 2 -8.81 -8.93 2.75
CA SER A 2 -8.87 -10.12 1.87
C SER A 2 -10.31 -10.48 1.50
N VAL A 3 -10.53 -11.22 0.41
CA VAL A 3 -11.84 -11.83 0.07
C VAL A 3 -12.42 -12.56 1.27
N ILE A 4 -11.60 -13.28 2.03
CA ILE A 4 -12.04 -13.99 3.24
C ILE A 4 -12.55 -13.00 4.30
N LYS A 5 -11.82 -11.90 4.54
CA LYS A 5 -12.24 -10.86 5.52
C LYS A 5 -13.56 -10.19 5.10
N MET A 6 -13.73 -9.90 3.80
CA MET A 6 -15.00 -9.37 3.26
C MET A 6 -16.18 -10.34 3.42
N ILE A 7 -15.95 -11.64 3.19
CA ILE A 7 -16.98 -12.65 3.44
C ILE A 7 -17.28 -12.70 4.95
N CYS A 8 -16.25 -12.59 5.80
CA CYS A 8 -16.41 -12.60 7.26
C CYS A 8 -17.23 -11.44 7.83
N GLU A 9 -17.09 -10.24 7.29
CA GLU A 9 -17.86 -9.05 7.72
C GLU A 9 -19.36 -9.17 7.42
N HIS A 10 -19.74 -10.08 6.54
CA HIS A 10 -21.13 -10.36 6.16
C HIS A 10 -21.66 -11.69 6.71
N TYR A 11 -20.96 -12.30 7.66
CA TYR A 11 -21.50 -13.43 8.41
C TYR A 11 -22.49 -12.94 9.46
N ILE A 12 -23.72 -13.44 9.35
CA ILE A 12 -24.72 -13.37 10.42
C ILE A 12 -24.98 -14.82 10.84
N PHE A 13 -24.97 -15.10 12.13
CA PHE A 13 -25.44 -16.39 12.64
C PHE A 13 -26.94 -16.26 12.97
N ASP A 14 -27.74 -17.24 12.58
CA ASP A 14 -29.12 -17.32 13.06
C ASP A 14 -29.18 -17.82 14.51
N GLU A 15 -30.39 -17.93 15.07
CA GLU A 15 -30.60 -18.42 16.45
C GLU A 15 -30.16 -19.88 16.66
N GLU A 16 -29.86 -20.63 15.58
CA GLU A 16 -29.40 -22.02 15.58
C GLU A 16 -27.91 -22.15 15.24
N ASP A 17 -27.15 -21.04 15.27
CA ASP A 17 -25.73 -20.97 14.87
C ASP A 17 -25.45 -21.35 13.40
N ASN A 18 -26.47 -21.30 12.51
CA ASN A 18 -26.23 -21.49 11.08
C ASN A 18 -25.61 -20.24 10.45
N LEU A 19 -24.64 -20.45 9.57
CA LEU A 19 -23.98 -19.39 8.81
C LEU A 19 -24.94 -18.82 7.76
N LEU A 20 -25.41 -17.59 7.97
CA LEU A 20 -26.13 -16.81 6.96
C LEU A 20 -25.16 -15.86 6.27
N VAL A 21 -25.03 -16.02 4.96
CA VAL A 21 -24.39 -15.05 4.07
C VAL A 21 -25.47 -14.50 3.16
N GLU A 22 -25.60 -13.19 3.06
CA GLU A 22 -26.40 -12.55 2.00
C GLU A 22 -25.69 -12.70 0.64
N GLU A 23 -25.71 -13.92 0.10
CA GLU A 23 -24.92 -14.37 -1.06
C GLU A 23 -25.03 -13.41 -2.25
N LYS A 24 -26.22 -12.85 -2.46
CA LYS A 24 -26.47 -11.89 -3.54
C LYS A 24 -25.74 -10.56 -3.33
N GLU A 25 -25.86 -9.94 -2.14
CA GLU A 25 -25.21 -8.65 -1.86
C GLU A 25 -23.69 -8.81 -1.76
N THR A 26 -23.21 -9.86 -1.09
CA THR A 26 -21.79 -10.19 -1.01
C THR A 26 -21.21 -10.49 -2.41
N GLY A 27 -21.94 -11.24 -3.23
CA GLY A 27 -21.56 -11.54 -4.61
C GLY A 27 -21.48 -10.29 -5.49
N GLU A 28 -22.46 -9.39 -5.40
CA GLU A 28 -22.46 -8.12 -6.14
C GLU A 28 -21.28 -7.21 -5.74
N LYS A 29 -20.95 -7.11 -4.45
CA LYS A 29 -19.78 -6.33 -3.98
C LYS A 29 -18.46 -6.92 -4.46
N LEU A 30 -18.30 -8.24 -4.41
CA LEU A 30 -17.09 -8.91 -4.88
C LEU A 30 -16.91 -8.77 -6.40
N LEU A 31 -17.98 -9.00 -7.17
CA LEU A 31 -17.98 -8.90 -8.63
C LEU A 31 -17.89 -7.46 -9.13
N GLY A 32 -18.34 -6.48 -8.34
CA GLY A 32 -18.23 -5.06 -8.67
C GLY A 32 -16.86 -4.43 -8.36
N ASN A 33 -16.04 -5.08 -7.53
CA ASN A 33 -14.79 -4.52 -7.05
C ASN A 33 -13.63 -4.77 -8.05
N LYS A 34 -13.27 -3.73 -8.80
CA LYS A 34 -12.20 -3.79 -9.81
C LYS A 34 -10.82 -4.16 -9.23
N GLU A 35 -10.53 -3.73 -8.00
CA GLU A 35 -9.24 -4.01 -7.36
C GLU A 35 -9.13 -5.50 -7.04
N LEU A 36 -10.18 -6.10 -6.45
CA LEU A 36 -10.26 -7.54 -6.22
C LEU A 36 -10.18 -8.33 -7.52
N LEU A 37 -10.91 -7.92 -8.56
CA LEU A 37 -10.89 -8.62 -9.84
C LEU A 37 -9.51 -8.59 -10.49
N THR A 38 -8.72 -7.53 -10.25
CA THR A 38 -7.39 -7.37 -10.85
C THR A 38 -6.30 -8.05 -10.02
N TYR A 39 -6.29 -7.84 -8.70
CA TYR A 39 -5.17 -8.19 -7.81
C TYR A 39 -5.52 -9.26 -6.77
N ARG A 40 -6.79 -9.69 -6.69
CA ARG A 40 -7.30 -10.72 -5.76
C ARG A 40 -7.30 -10.33 -4.27
N TYR A 41 -6.83 -9.15 -3.92
CA TYR A 41 -6.94 -8.56 -2.59
C TYR A 41 -7.13 -7.04 -2.69
N ILE A 42 -7.48 -6.41 -1.57
CA ILE A 42 -7.67 -4.95 -1.47
C ILE A 42 -6.70 -4.41 -0.43
N ILE A 43 -6.02 -3.33 -0.78
CA ILE A 43 -5.30 -2.50 0.18
C ILE A 43 -6.29 -1.43 0.64
N GLU A 44 -6.63 -1.43 1.94
CA GLU A 44 -7.55 -0.43 2.50
C GLU A 44 -6.86 0.92 2.61
N ASP A 45 -7.62 2.02 2.70
CA ASP A 45 -7.04 3.37 2.69
C ASP A 45 -6.19 3.63 3.93
N ASP A 46 -6.60 3.13 5.10
CA ASP A 46 -5.82 3.18 6.35
C ASP A 46 -4.51 2.38 6.26
N GLU A 47 -4.57 1.20 5.64
CA GLU A 47 -3.40 0.38 5.36
C GLU A 47 -2.45 1.06 4.36
N LEU A 48 -3.00 1.67 3.30
CA LEU A 48 -2.25 2.40 2.30
C LEU A 48 -1.54 3.61 2.92
N ASP A 49 -2.26 4.40 3.72
CA ASP A 49 -1.74 5.57 4.43
C ASP A 49 -0.61 5.17 5.38
N ARG A 50 -0.80 4.12 6.18
CA ARG A 50 0.25 3.59 7.07
C ARG A 50 1.50 3.18 6.31
N ARG A 51 1.35 2.39 5.24
CA ARG A 51 2.50 1.94 4.42
C ARG A 51 3.22 3.13 3.77
N PHE A 52 2.49 4.18 3.42
CA PHE A 52 3.07 5.40 2.88
C PHE A 52 3.88 6.16 3.94
N ILE A 53 3.35 6.28 5.16
CA ILE A 53 4.08 6.89 6.29
C ILE A 53 5.41 6.17 6.53
N GLU A 54 5.42 4.83 6.53
CA GLU A 54 6.65 4.05 6.73
C GLU A 54 7.68 4.29 5.61
N LEU A 55 7.23 4.48 4.36
CA LEU A 55 8.10 4.90 3.25
C LEU A 55 8.64 6.32 3.47
N GLU A 56 7.79 7.27 3.84
CA GLU A 56 8.16 8.68 4.05
C GLU A 56 9.16 8.83 5.20
N GLU A 57 8.92 8.13 6.32
CA GLU A 57 9.83 8.09 7.47
C GLU A 57 11.20 7.57 7.07
N TRP A 58 11.26 6.44 6.35
CA TRP A 58 12.52 5.91 5.85
C TRP A 58 13.27 6.89 4.94
N LEU A 59 12.58 7.54 4.00
CA LEU A 59 13.20 8.54 3.10
C LEU A 59 13.83 9.70 3.88
N LYS A 60 13.16 10.14 4.95
CA LYS A 60 13.59 11.22 5.82
C LYS A 60 14.73 10.82 6.74
N GLU A 61 14.64 9.67 7.40
CA GLU A 61 15.66 9.17 8.34
C GLU A 61 16.99 8.89 7.65
N GLU A 62 16.95 8.27 6.47
CA GLU A 62 18.13 8.03 5.63
C GLU A 62 18.62 9.29 4.91
N LYS A 63 17.97 10.44 5.14
CA LYS A 63 18.30 11.75 4.53
C LYS A 63 18.39 11.66 3.01
N ILE A 64 17.48 10.90 2.40
CA ILE A 64 17.41 10.70 0.96
C ILE A 64 16.73 11.91 0.32
N VAL A 65 15.50 12.19 0.75
CA VAL A 65 14.63 13.30 0.32
C VAL A 65 13.67 13.63 1.46
N THR A 66 13.09 14.83 1.43
CA THR A 66 12.01 15.19 2.35
C THR A 66 10.77 15.55 1.53
N ILE A 67 9.67 14.84 1.79
CA ILE A 67 8.40 15.10 1.11
C ILE A 67 7.79 16.38 1.69
N GLU A 68 7.38 17.31 0.82
CA GLU A 68 6.67 18.53 1.18
C GLU A 68 5.16 18.27 1.25
N PHE A 69 4.61 17.63 0.21
CA PHE A 69 3.23 17.14 0.19
C PHE A 69 3.03 16.09 -0.92
N ILE A 70 1.92 15.36 -0.81
CA ILE A 70 1.46 14.40 -1.82
C ILE A 70 0.08 14.75 -2.35
N THR A 71 -0.29 14.13 -3.47
CA THR A 71 -1.62 14.27 -4.07
C THR A 71 -2.34 12.92 -4.08
N GLN A 72 -3.64 12.94 -4.39
CA GLN A 72 -4.42 11.73 -4.63
C GLN A 72 -3.83 10.86 -5.76
N ASN A 73 -3.20 11.47 -6.76
CA ASN A 73 -2.51 10.73 -7.81
C ASN A 73 -1.28 10.00 -7.29
N THR A 74 -0.54 10.61 -6.36
CA THR A 74 0.61 9.99 -5.70
C THR A 74 0.18 8.70 -5.00
N MET A 75 -0.89 8.76 -4.19
CA MET A 75 -1.43 7.59 -3.49
C MET A 75 -1.98 6.54 -4.44
N LYS A 76 -2.61 6.94 -5.55
CA LYS A 76 -3.04 6.01 -6.60
C LYS A 76 -1.88 5.22 -7.22
N TYR A 77 -0.76 5.88 -7.52
CA TYR A 77 0.43 5.18 -8.02
C TYR A 77 1.06 4.30 -6.95
N PHE A 78 1.14 4.79 -5.70
CA PHE A 78 1.66 4.00 -4.59
C PHE A 78 0.85 2.72 -4.37
N LYS A 79 -0.48 2.81 -4.37
CA LYS A 79 -1.37 1.64 -4.29
C LYS A 79 -1.12 0.65 -5.41
N LYS A 80 -0.96 1.14 -6.64
CA LYS A 80 -0.62 0.28 -7.80
C LYS A 80 0.74 -0.39 -7.63
N ILE A 81 1.72 0.32 -7.08
CA ILE A 81 3.07 -0.20 -6.80
C ILE A 81 3.00 -1.33 -5.75
N LEU A 82 2.25 -1.14 -4.67
CA LEU A 82 2.10 -2.18 -3.65
C LEU A 82 1.49 -3.47 -4.21
N HIS A 83 0.52 -3.35 -5.12
CA HIS A 83 -0.06 -4.48 -5.86
C HIS A 83 0.88 -5.18 -6.83
N MET A 84 2.03 -4.60 -7.17
CA MET A 84 3.05 -5.25 -8.00
C MET A 84 3.89 -6.24 -7.20
N GLU A 85 3.94 -6.12 -5.87
CA GLU A 85 4.75 -6.98 -5.00
C GLU A 85 6.20 -7.07 -5.51
N GLU A 86 6.76 -8.26 -5.68
CA GLU A 86 8.13 -8.45 -6.19
C GLU A 86 8.30 -8.05 -7.67
N SER A 87 7.23 -8.06 -8.47
CA SER A 87 7.28 -7.68 -9.90
C SER A 87 7.56 -6.18 -10.10
N ILE A 88 7.53 -5.36 -9.05
CA ILE A 88 7.98 -3.97 -9.11
C ILE A 88 9.43 -3.84 -9.62
N ALA A 89 10.28 -4.86 -9.37
CA ALA A 89 11.65 -4.89 -9.84
C ALA A 89 11.78 -5.15 -11.36
N ASP A 90 10.69 -5.59 -12.01
CA ASP A 90 10.69 -5.83 -13.44
C ASP A 90 10.78 -4.50 -14.20
N LYS A 91 11.59 -4.49 -15.26
CA LYS A 91 11.81 -3.31 -16.09
C LYS A 91 10.51 -2.74 -16.68
N GLU A 92 9.53 -3.60 -16.97
CA GLU A 92 8.22 -3.23 -17.51
C GLU A 92 7.37 -2.42 -16.52
N ASN A 93 7.62 -2.57 -15.22
CA ASN A 93 6.88 -1.92 -14.14
C ASN A 93 7.53 -0.61 -13.67
N ARG A 94 8.78 -0.36 -14.06
CA ARG A 94 9.56 0.83 -13.67
C ARG A 94 8.81 2.15 -13.91
N ASP A 95 8.13 2.28 -15.04
CA ASP A 95 7.39 3.49 -15.39
C ASP A 95 6.35 3.86 -14.32
N THR A 96 5.76 2.88 -13.63
CA THR A 96 4.80 3.14 -12.55
C THR A 96 5.50 3.78 -11.35
N VAL A 97 6.70 3.33 -10.99
CA VAL A 97 7.51 3.90 -9.90
C VAL A 97 8.03 5.29 -10.26
N GLU A 98 8.48 5.49 -11.49
CA GLU A 98 8.86 6.82 -11.96
C GLU A 98 7.69 7.80 -11.93
N ASN A 99 6.48 7.34 -12.30
CA ASN A 99 5.29 8.18 -12.23
C ASN A 99 4.90 8.50 -10.78
N PHE A 100 5.01 7.54 -9.86
CA PHE A 100 4.86 7.80 -8.42
C PHE A 100 5.82 8.89 -7.94
N GLN A 101 7.12 8.72 -8.22
CA GLN A 101 8.18 9.66 -7.87
C GLN A 101 7.94 11.06 -8.46
N LYS A 102 7.52 11.15 -9.73
CA LYS A 102 7.20 12.42 -10.40
C LYS A 102 6.04 13.17 -9.75
N ASN A 103 5.11 12.47 -9.09
CA ASN A 103 3.92 13.06 -8.48
C ASN A 103 4.14 13.47 -7.01
N ILE A 104 5.33 13.28 -6.45
CA ILE A 104 5.67 13.75 -5.10
C ILE A 104 6.17 15.20 -5.20
N LYS A 105 5.71 16.06 -4.28
CA LYS A 105 6.35 17.35 -4.07
C LYS A 105 7.45 17.20 -3.03
N TYR A 106 8.66 17.58 -3.42
CA TYR A 106 9.86 17.51 -2.61
C TYR A 106 10.26 18.87 -2.04
N GLN A 107 10.85 18.88 -0.84
CA GLN A 107 11.39 20.10 -0.23
C GLN A 107 12.69 20.49 -0.93
N TRP A 108 12.79 21.74 -1.39
CA TRP A 108 13.90 22.16 -2.24
C TRP A 108 15.25 22.32 -1.53
N TRP A 109 15.23 22.58 -0.22
CA TRP A 109 16.44 22.85 0.55
C TRP A 109 16.86 21.57 1.28
N HIS A 110 18.12 21.13 1.09
CA HIS A 110 18.76 20.00 1.79
C HIS A 110 18.58 18.59 1.21
N GLU A 111 18.12 18.44 -0.03
CA GLU A 111 18.00 17.12 -0.64
C GLU A 111 19.31 16.64 -1.27
N LYS A 112 19.59 15.34 -1.10
CA LYS A 112 20.73 14.66 -1.74
C LYS A 112 20.65 14.72 -3.27
N TYR A 113 19.44 14.82 -3.79
CA TYR A 113 19.14 14.87 -5.22
C TYR A 113 18.67 16.27 -5.61
N GLN A 114 19.30 16.86 -6.63
CA GLN A 114 18.85 18.17 -7.13
C GLN A 114 17.49 18.11 -7.84
N GLU A 115 17.15 16.94 -8.40
CA GLU A 115 15.92 16.73 -9.16
C GLU A 115 15.29 15.37 -8.81
N PRO A 116 14.80 15.20 -7.56
CA PRO A 116 14.33 13.90 -7.10
C PRO A 116 13.22 13.34 -7.97
N TRP A 117 12.33 14.17 -8.52
CA TRP A 117 11.24 13.72 -9.40
C TRP A 117 11.69 13.01 -10.69
N ARG A 118 12.97 13.07 -11.08
CA ARG A 118 13.50 12.42 -12.30
C ARG A 118 14.82 11.67 -12.08
N ASN A 119 15.16 11.39 -10.83
CA ASN A 119 16.41 10.74 -10.50
C ASN A 119 16.28 9.20 -10.49
N ASN A 120 17.04 8.51 -11.36
CA ASN A 120 17.00 7.06 -11.48
C ASN A 120 17.49 6.33 -10.22
N ASP A 121 18.55 6.82 -9.57
CA ASP A 121 19.07 6.20 -8.35
C ASP A 121 18.05 6.26 -7.21
N LEU A 122 17.25 7.32 -7.14
CA LEU A 122 16.13 7.41 -6.21
C LEU A 122 15.05 6.38 -6.54
N THR A 123 14.71 6.23 -7.82
CA THR A 123 13.75 5.20 -8.28
C THR A 123 14.22 3.81 -7.86
N ASP A 124 15.49 3.49 -8.10
CA ASP A 124 16.08 2.18 -7.78
C ASP A 124 16.04 1.91 -6.27
N LYS A 125 16.35 2.92 -5.45
CA LYS A 125 16.26 2.83 -3.99
C LYS A 125 14.84 2.60 -3.48
N ILE A 126 13.86 3.29 -4.06
CA ILE A 126 12.45 3.10 -3.69
C ILE A 126 12.03 1.66 -4.03
N ILE A 127 12.39 1.16 -5.22
CA ILE A 127 12.12 -0.23 -5.63
C ILE A 127 12.76 -1.21 -4.65
N GLU A 128 14.07 -1.08 -4.40
CA GLU A 128 14.81 -1.96 -3.51
C GLU A 128 14.20 -1.98 -2.11
N LYS A 129 13.86 -0.80 -1.56
CA LYS A 129 13.25 -0.69 -0.24
C LYS A 129 11.87 -1.35 -0.19
N ILE A 130 11.01 -1.11 -1.18
CA ILE A 130 9.68 -1.71 -1.23
C ILE A 130 9.78 -3.24 -1.31
N VAL A 131 10.66 -3.78 -2.16
CA VAL A 131 10.88 -5.23 -2.23
C VAL A 131 11.39 -5.79 -0.90
N LYS A 132 12.40 -5.12 -0.31
CA LYS A 132 13.02 -5.56 0.94
C LYS A 132 12.02 -5.62 2.11
N GLU A 133 11.15 -4.62 2.24
CA GLU A 133 10.15 -4.55 3.31
C GLU A 133 8.84 -5.25 2.92
N ASN A 134 8.81 -5.99 1.80
CA ASN A 134 7.61 -6.63 1.26
C ASN A 134 6.41 -5.65 1.19
N GLY A 135 6.64 -4.46 0.64
CA GLY A 135 5.63 -3.40 0.57
C GLY A 135 5.18 -2.88 1.93
N PHE A 136 6.02 -2.98 2.96
CA PHE A 136 5.76 -2.53 4.33
C PHE A 136 4.58 -3.28 4.98
N VAL A 137 4.37 -4.56 4.63
CA VAL A 137 3.36 -5.42 5.27
C VAL A 137 3.75 -5.66 6.74
N ARG A 138 2.82 -5.44 7.67
CA ARG A 138 3.00 -5.90 9.06
C ARG A 138 2.59 -7.36 9.16
N ASN A 139 3.40 -8.16 9.83
CA ASN A 139 3.00 -9.53 10.16
C ASN A 139 2.14 -9.50 11.43
N HIS A 140 1.24 -10.46 11.59
CA HIS A 140 0.36 -10.53 12.76
C HIS A 140 1.10 -10.65 14.11
N SER A 141 2.42 -10.92 14.10
CA SER A 141 3.29 -10.87 15.29
C SER A 141 3.52 -9.46 15.84
N ASP A 142 3.32 -8.43 15.02
CA ASP A 142 3.67 -7.04 15.36
C ASP A 142 2.51 -6.31 16.06
N VAL A 143 1.38 -7.00 16.28
CA VAL A 143 0.14 -6.46 16.88
C VAL A 143 0.01 -6.81 18.37
N GLU A 144 0.87 -7.68 18.92
CA GLU A 144 0.78 -8.09 20.33
C GLU A 144 1.28 -7.03 21.34
N GLU A 145 1.87 -5.91 20.91
CA GLU A 145 2.48 -4.95 21.85
C GLU A 145 1.55 -3.85 22.41
N LEU A 146 0.27 -3.77 22.01
CA LEU A 146 -0.63 -2.68 22.44
C LEU A 146 -1.80 -3.05 23.35
N GLU A 147 -2.01 -4.33 23.70
CA GLU A 147 -3.17 -4.76 24.52
C GLU A 147 -2.80 -5.39 25.89
N PHE A 148 -1.54 -5.35 26.32
CA PHE A 148 -1.16 -5.79 27.67
C PHE A 148 -0.38 -4.73 28.46
N GLY A 149 -0.95 -3.52 28.52
CA GLY A 149 -0.61 -2.48 29.50
C GLY A 149 -1.68 -2.41 30.58
N ARG A 150 -1.38 -3.03 31.73
CA ARG A 150 -2.14 -3.12 32.98
C ARG A 150 -2.88 -1.85 33.44
#